data_AF-A0A4Q5SB99-F1
#
_entry.id   AF-A0A4Q5SB99-F1
#
_cell.length_a   1.000
_cell.length_b   1.000
_cell.length_c   1.000
_cell.angle_alpha   90.00
_cell.angle_beta   90.00
_cell.angle_gamma   90.00
#
_symmetry.space_group_name_H-M   'P 1'
#
loop_
_entity.id
_entity.type
_entity.pdbx_description
1 polymer ?
#
loop_
_entity_poly.entity_id
_entity_poly.type
_entity_poly.pdbx_seq_one_letter_code
_entity_poly.pdbx_strand_id
1 'polypeptide(L)'
;MSLCSRLYDGRGDSRCCDWRSLRHPTRTIGVGVSCEDERAAMLAAGLGEALPLQVAVGELAVRMGRLGDRGSALPRHRRVGPLLLDLLHRDALVESGRAGGRWLALHPREFALLWRLADAPGERVPRDRLLRDVWRLAHVPETNSLEVHVSRLRAKLAVAHAAWLVETDPRGGYRLAAERAEANWTAGAPLPTVAAC
;
A
#
# COMPACT_ATOMS: atom_id res chain seq x y z
N MET A 1 -23.05 -37.21 14.13
CA MET A 1 -21.65 -37.46 13.73
C MET A 1 -21.15 -36.22 13.01
N SER A 2 -20.27 -35.45 13.66
CA SER A 2 -19.75 -34.18 13.14
C SER A 2 -18.86 -34.45 11.92
N LEU A 3 -19.32 -34.07 10.74
CA LEU A 3 -18.51 -34.09 9.51
C LEU A 3 -17.46 -32.99 9.65
N CYS A 4 -16.30 -33.36 10.17
CA CYS A 4 -15.12 -32.50 10.28
C CYS A 4 -14.80 -31.93 8.89
N SER A 5 -15.03 -30.63 8.71
CA SER A 5 -14.69 -29.87 7.51
C SER A 5 -13.21 -30.06 7.22
N ARG A 6 -12.89 -30.82 6.17
CA ARG A 6 -11.50 -31.09 5.78
C ARG A 6 -10.95 -29.87 5.08
N LEU A 7 -10.04 -29.17 5.73
CA LEU A 7 -9.37 -28.01 5.16
C LEU A 7 -8.11 -28.44 4.41
N TYR A 8 -7.84 -27.77 3.30
CA TYR A 8 -6.73 -28.08 2.41
C TYR A 8 -5.83 -26.85 2.31
N ASP A 9 -4.62 -26.91 2.87
CA ASP A 9 -3.67 -25.79 2.89
C ASP A 9 -2.66 -25.82 1.73
N GLY A 10 -2.81 -26.76 0.80
CA GLY A 10 -1.94 -26.90 -0.37
C GLY A 10 -0.55 -27.48 -0.09
N ARG A 11 -0.26 -27.94 1.14
CA ARG A 11 0.89 -28.81 1.42
C ARG A 11 0.37 -30.20 1.74
N GLY A 12 1.01 -31.22 1.16
CA GLY A 12 0.50 -32.59 1.08
C GLY A 12 0.28 -33.35 2.39
N ASP A 13 0.25 -32.68 3.56
CA ASP A 13 -0.02 -33.36 4.83
C ASP A 13 -0.52 -32.39 5.92
N SER A 14 -1.75 -31.88 5.78
CA SER A 14 -2.35 -31.00 6.80
C SER A 14 -3.84 -31.25 6.97
N ARG A 15 -4.20 -32.31 7.69
CA ARG A 15 -5.56 -32.46 8.25
C ARG A 15 -5.68 -31.60 9.50
N CYS A 16 -5.69 -30.27 9.35
CA CYS A 16 -5.83 -29.39 10.50
C CYS A 16 -7.31 -29.24 10.86
N CYS A 17 -7.74 -29.91 11.94
CA CYS A 17 -9.10 -29.80 12.48
C CYS A 17 -9.38 -28.43 13.10
N ASP A 18 -8.32 -27.67 13.41
CA ASP A 18 -8.41 -26.36 14.07
C ASP A 18 -7.83 -25.28 13.17
N TRP A 19 -8.68 -24.74 12.29
CA TRP A 19 -8.32 -23.67 11.37
C TRP A 19 -7.89 -22.37 12.06
N ARG A 20 -8.20 -22.23 13.36
CA ARG A 20 -7.75 -21.08 14.16
C ARG A 20 -6.25 -21.12 14.44
N SER A 21 -5.61 -22.28 14.29
CA SER A 21 -4.17 -22.47 14.46
C SER A 21 -3.34 -22.25 13.19
N LEU A 22 -3.99 -21.92 12.06
CA LEU A 22 -3.31 -21.71 10.78
C LEU A 22 -2.27 -20.59 10.90
N ARG A 23 -1.04 -20.85 10.42
CA ARG A 23 0.04 -19.85 10.43
C ARG A 23 -0.24 -18.66 9.51
N HIS A 24 -0.99 -18.88 8.42
CA HIS A 24 -1.26 -17.88 7.40
C HIS A 24 -2.73 -17.90 6.96
N PRO A 25 -3.69 -17.59 7.86
CA PRO A 25 -5.12 -17.73 7.56
C PRO A 25 -5.52 -16.89 6.34
N THR A 26 -4.93 -15.70 6.18
CA THR A 26 -5.17 -14.79 5.06
C THR A 26 -4.72 -15.31 3.70
N ARG A 27 -3.96 -16.42 3.65
CA ARG A 27 -3.49 -17.09 2.42
C ARG A 27 -4.04 -18.50 2.26
N THR A 28 -5.03 -18.89 3.06
CA THR A 28 -5.65 -20.21 3.00
C THR A 28 -7.05 -20.13 2.40
N ILE A 29 -7.40 -21.12 1.58
CA ILE A 29 -8.77 -21.38 1.15
C ILE A 29 -9.29 -22.61 1.88
N GLY A 30 -10.40 -22.47 2.58
CA GLY A 30 -11.19 -23.61 3.06
C GLY A 30 -12.16 -24.06 1.96
N VAL A 31 -12.08 -25.31 1.50
CA VAL A 31 -13.02 -25.89 0.52
C VAL A 31 -13.80 -27.02 1.17
N GLY A 32 -15.07 -27.17 0.82
CA GLY A 32 -15.94 -28.21 1.39
C GLY A 32 -16.59 -27.82 2.71
N VAL A 33 -16.66 -26.51 3.03
CA VAL A 33 -17.34 -26.00 4.21
C VAL A 33 -18.82 -25.80 3.87
N SER A 34 -19.66 -26.77 4.23
CA SER A 34 -21.09 -26.78 3.86
C SER A 34 -21.93 -25.81 4.70
N CYS A 35 -21.57 -25.58 5.97
CA CYS A 35 -22.30 -24.69 6.88
C CYS A 35 -21.98 -23.21 6.60
N GLU A 36 -23.01 -22.38 6.44
CA GLU A 36 -22.84 -20.96 6.15
C GLU A 36 -22.25 -20.19 7.33
N ASP A 37 -22.74 -20.46 8.54
CA ASP A 37 -22.23 -19.85 9.78
C ASP A 37 -20.76 -20.19 10.02
N GLU A 38 -20.34 -21.40 9.65
CA GLU A 38 -18.93 -21.80 9.75
C GLU A 38 -18.07 -21.05 8.74
N ARG A 39 -18.52 -20.93 7.48
CA ARG A 39 -17.83 -20.09 6.48
C ARG A 39 -17.72 -18.64 6.95
N ALA A 40 -18.81 -18.08 7.49
CA ALA A 40 -18.83 -16.72 8.02
C ALA A 40 -17.85 -16.55 9.18
N ALA A 41 -17.81 -17.50 10.12
CA ALA A 41 -16.87 -17.48 11.24
C ALA A 41 -15.40 -17.58 10.77
N MET A 42 -15.11 -18.41 9.78
CA MET A 42 -13.78 -18.53 9.17
C MET A 42 -13.32 -17.23 8.52
N LEU A 43 -14.19 -16.60 7.73
CA LEU A 43 -13.92 -15.31 7.08
C LEU A 43 -13.74 -14.19 8.13
N ALA A 44 -14.61 -14.14 9.14
CA ALA A 44 -14.53 -13.15 10.22
C ALA A 44 -13.22 -13.25 11.02
N ALA A 45 -12.67 -14.44 11.14
CA ALA A 45 -11.39 -14.70 11.80
C ALA A 45 -10.16 -14.53 10.88
N GLY A 46 -10.36 -14.03 9.65
CA GLY A 46 -9.28 -13.65 8.74
C GLY A 46 -8.79 -14.76 7.82
N LEU A 47 -9.57 -15.84 7.64
CA LEU A 47 -9.31 -16.79 6.57
C LEU A 47 -9.45 -16.08 5.21
N GLY A 48 -8.56 -16.44 4.27
CA GLY A 48 -8.51 -15.86 2.94
C GLY A 48 -9.80 -16.03 2.14
N GLU A 49 -10.36 -17.24 2.16
CA GLU A 49 -11.62 -17.59 1.52
C GLU A 49 -12.20 -18.90 2.11
N ALA A 50 -13.52 -19.04 2.15
CA ALA A 50 -14.21 -20.26 2.60
C ALA A 50 -15.36 -20.63 1.64
N LEU A 51 -15.33 -21.85 1.09
CA LEU A 51 -16.20 -22.29 -0.01
C LEU A 51 -16.86 -23.65 0.27
N PRO A 52 -18.10 -23.87 -0.20
CA PRO A 52 -18.68 -25.21 -0.25
C PRO A 52 -17.96 -26.08 -1.30
N LEU A 53 -18.25 -27.39 -1.32
CA LEU A 53 -17.64 -28.31 -2.30
C LEU A 53 -18.19 -28.07 -3.71
N GLN A 54 -19.39 -27.51 -3.81
CA GLN A 54 -20.11 -27.18 -5.04
C GLN A 54 -19.59 -25.87 -5.68
N VAL A 55 -18.28 -25.78 -5.91
CA VAL A 55 -17.66 -24.65 -6.62
C VAL A 55 -17.18 -25.11 -7.99
N ALA A 56 -17.51 -24.36 -9.02
CA ALA A 56 -17.01 -24.64 -10.37
C ALA A 56 -15.48 -24.46 -10.41
N VAL A 57 -14.76 -25.32 -11.13
CA VAL A 57 -13.29 -25.25 -11.22
C VAL A 57 -12.81 -23.90 -11.76
N GLY A 58 -13.52 -23.33 -12.73
CA GLY A 58 -13.21 -21.99 -13.26
C GLY A 58 -13.39 -20.88 -12.21
N GLU A 59 -14.42 -20.96 -11.37
CA GLU A 59 -14.63 -20.00 -10.29
C GLU A 59 -13.58 -20.15 -9.19
N LEU A 60 -13.25 -21.39 -8.81
CA LEU A 60 -12.20 -21.68 -7.86
C LEU A 60 -10.85 -21.10 -8.32
N ALA A 61 -10.51 -21.25 -9.60
CA ALA A 61 -9.28 -20.70 -10.17
C ALA A 61 -9.22 -19.16 -10.05
N VAL A 62 -10.33 -18.45 -10.33
CA VAL A 62 -10.40 -16.99 -10.17
C VAL A 62 -10.23 -16.58 -8.71
N ARG A 63 -10.88 -17.27 -7.78
CA ARG A 63 -10.77 -16.98 -6.34
C ARG A 63 -9.36 -17.26 -5.82
N MET A 64 -8.72 -18.34 -6.26
CA MET A 64 -7.32 -18.64 -5.98
C MET A 64 -6.39 -17.55 -6.50
N GLY A 65 -6.60 -17.05 -7.72
CA GLY A 65 -5.83 -15.93 -8.28
C GLY A 65 -5.94 -14.68 -7.41
N ARG A 66 -7.18 -14.27 -7.05
CA ARG A 66 -7.42 -13.11 -6.18
C ARG A 66 -6.76 -13.26 -4.80
N LEU A 67 -6.71 -14.47 -4.26
CA LEU A 67 -6.04 -14.72 -2.99
C LEU A 67 -4.51 -14.64 -3.12
N GLY A 68 -3.96 -15.17 -4.21
CA GLY A 68 -2.56 -15.04 -4.58
C GLY A 68 -2.14 -13.57 -4.70
N ASP A 69 -2.99 -12.73 -5.28
CA ASP A 69 -2.76 -11.29 -5.42
C ASP A 69 -2.80 -10.56 -4.07
N ARG A 70 -3.79 -10.88 -3.21
CA ARG A 70 -3.87 -10.36 -1.83
C ARG A 70 -2.67 -10.76 -0.97
N GLY A 71 -2.08 -11.91 -1.30
CA GLY A 71 -0.89 -12.45 -0.67
C GLY A 71 0.40 -12.16 -1.43
N SER A 72 0.42 -11.31 -2.47
CA SER A 72 1.68 -11.02 -3.15
C SER A 72 2.68 -10.48 -2.11
N ALA A 73 3.82 -11.15 -1.97
CA ALA A 73 4.91 -10.70 -1.13
C ALA A 73 5.11 -9.20 -1.39
N LEU A 74 5.36 -8.39 -0.34
CA LEU A 74 5.61 -6.97 -0.52
C LEU A 74 6.53 -6.81 -1.73
N PRO A 75 6.07 -6.15 -2.81
CA PRO A 75 6.78 -6.21 -4.08
C PRO A 75 8.19 -5.70 -3.83
N ARG A 76 9.21 -6.40 -4.35
CA ARG A 76 10.59 -5.94 -4.13
C ARG A 76 10.75 -4.50 -4.61
N HIS A 77 10.10 -4.18 -5.72
CA HIS A 77 10.15 -2.86 -6.33
C HIS A 77 8.77 -2.23 -6.43
N ARG A 78 8.69 -0.93 -6.17
CA ARG A 78 7.47 -0.13 -6.35
C ARG A 78 7.80 1.15 -7.10
N ARG A 79 7.12 1.40 -8.22
CA ARG A 79 7.39 2.55 -9.09
C ARG A 79 6.24 3.56 -9.04
N VAL A 80 6.58 4.83 -8.87
CA VAL A 80 5.64 5.96 -8.87
C VAL A 80 6.27 7.11 -9.65
N GLY A 81 5.79 7.35 -10.88
CA GLY A 81 6.41 8.31 -11.79
C GLY A 81 7.92 8.03 -11.98
N PRO A 82 8.81 9.01 -11.74
CA PRO A 82 10.27 8.84 -11.85
C PRO A 82 10.90 8.11 -10.65
N LEU A 83 10.12 7.78 -9.61
CA LEU A 83 10.62 7.17 -8.38
C LEU A 83 10.50 5.64 -8.45
N LEU A 84 11.59 4.93 -8.17
CA LEU A 84 11.64 3.49 -7.97
C LEU A 84 12.09 3.18 -6.55
N LEU A 85 11.22 2.58 -5.75
CA LEU A 85 11.52 2.09 -4.41
C LEU A 85 12.03 0.66 -4.49
N ASP A 86 13.13 0.33 -3.81
CA ASP A 86 13.62 -1.04 -3.63
C ASP A 86 13.53 -1.42 -2.15
N LEU A 87 12.64 -2.37 -1.85
CA LEU A 87 12.35 -2.86 -0.51
C LEU A 87 13.51 -3.65 0.11
N LEU A 88 14.30 -4.35 -0.72
CA LEU A 88 15.46 -5.11 -0.26
C LEU A 88 16.60 -4.15 0.13
N HIS A 89 16.87 -3.16 -0.72
CA HIS A 89 17.87 -2.11 -0.45
C HIS A 89 17.39 -1.08 0.58
N ARG A 90 16.07 -0.97 0.80
CA ARG A 90 15.41 0.05 1.62
C ARG A 90 15.81 1.48 1.22
N ASP A 91 15.91 1.69 -0.08
CA ASP A 91 16.24 2.98 -0.67
C ASP A 91 15.38 3.26 -1.90
N ALA A 92 15.50 4.47 -2.43
CA ALA A 92 14.82 4.90 -3.64
C ALA A 92 15.81 5.41 -4.69
N LEU A 93 15.53 5.08 -5.94
CA LEU A 93 16.18 5.58 -7.13
C LEU A 93 15.23 6.58 -7.81
N VAL A 94 15.73 7.76 -8.15
CA VAL A 94 14.99 8.74 -8.96
C VAL A 94 15.61 8.80 -10.35
N GLU A 95 14.83 8.50 -11.38
CA GLU A 95 15.26 8.60 -12.77
C GLU A 95 14.84 9.96 -13.35
N SER A 96 15.83 10.84 -13.58
CA SER A 96 15.60 12.10 -14.28
C SER A 96 16.04 11.93 -15.73
N GLY A 97 15.18 12.23 -16.72
CA GLY A 97 15.48 11.93 -18.13
C GLY A 97 16.77 12.53 -18.72
N ARG A 98 17.45 13.45 -18.02
CA ARG A 98 18.70 14.11 -18.44
C ARG A 98 19.97 13.62 -17.73
N ALA A 99 19.82 12.97 -16.58
CA ALA A 99 20.92 12.42 -15.79
C ALA A 99 20.39 11.12 -15.19
N GLY A 100 21.04 9.98 -15.49
CA GLY A 100 20.57 8.65 -15.12
C GLY A 100 20.15 8.48 -13.65
N GLY A 101 19.59 7.32 -13.32
CA GLY A 101 19.01 7.07 -12.00
C GLY A 101 19.94 7.45 -10.84
N ARG A 102 19.42 8.19 -9.86
CA ARG A 102 20.14 8.61 -8.64
C ARG A 102 19.54 7.98 -7.39
N TRP A 103 20.35 7.26 -6.63
CA TRP A 103 19.98 6.76 -5.31
C TRP A 103 19.94 7.88 -4.27
N LEU A 104 18.98 7.82 -3.36
CA LEU A 104 18.72 8.86 -2.37
C LEU A 104 19.41 8.63 -1.02
N ALA A 105 19.89 7.42 -0.73
CA ALA A 105 20.45 7.01 0.56
C ALA A 105 19.49 7.34 1.72
N LEU A 106 18.25 6.85 1.63
CA LEU A 106 17.20 7.11 2.61
C LEU A 106 17.51 6.48 3.98
N HIS A 107 17.14 7.20 5.04
CA HIS A 107 17.10 6.64 6.38
C HIS A 107 15.90 5.68 6.50
N PRO A 108 15.93 4.61 7.34
CA PRO A 108 14.84 3.64 7.44
C PRO A 108 13.44 4.23 7.61
N ARG A 109 13.30 5.31 8.41
CA ARG A 109 12.02 6.02 8.59
C ARG A 109 11.59 6.84 7.38
N GLU A 110 12.54 7.42 6.65
CA GLU A 110 12.25 8.16 5.41
C GLU A 110 11.78 7.18 4.32
N PHE A 111 12.46 6.03 4.21
CA PHE A 111 12.03 4.95 3.32
C PHE A 111 10.64 4.42 3.69
N ALA A 112 10.39 4.14 4.98
CA ALA A 112 9.09 3.66 5.43
C ALA A 112 7.95 4.65 5.17
N LEU A 113 8.20 5.96 5.36
CA LEU A 113 7.26 7.02 4.97
C LEU A 113 6.95 6.97 3.47
N LEU A 114 8.00 6.96 2.64
CA LEU A 114 7.86 6.99 1.20
C LEU A 114 7.17 5.72 0.68
N TRP A 115 7.50 4.55 1.24
CA TRP A 115 6.86 3.27 0.97
C TRP A 115 5.37 3.28 1.29
N ARG A 116 5.01 3.87 2.45
CA ARG A 116 3.62 3.97 2.88
C ARG A 116 2.81 4.89 1.98
N LEU A 117 3.36 6.05 1.60
CA LEU A 117 2.70 6.98 0.68
C LEU A 117 2.57 6.40 -0.74
N ALA A 118 3.54 5.58 -1.17
CA ALA A 118 3.52 4.92 -2.48
C ALA A 118 2.49 3.79 -2.59
N ASP A 119 1.86 3.38 -1.49
CA ASP A 119 0.80 2.39 -1.48
C ASP A 119 -0.48 2.87 -2.17
N ALA A 120 -0.73 4.18 -2.11
CA ALA A 120 -1.82 4.86 -2.77
C ALA A 120 -1.34 6.23 -3.30
N PRO A 121 -0.61 6.27 -4.43
CA PRO A 121 -0.12 7.52 -5.01
C PRO A 121 -1.27 8.50 -5.30
N GLY A 122 -1.05 9.78 -5.00
CA GLY A 122 -2.05 10.85 -5.13
C GLY A 122 -3.03 10.95 -3.96
N GLU A 123 -3.19 9.90 -3.14
CA GLU A 123 -4.10 9.92 -2.01
C GLU A 123 -3.49 10.58 -0.77
N ARG A 124 -4.31 11.35 -0.04
CA ARG A 124 -3.92 11.97 1.23
C ARG A 124 -3.82 10.90 2.32
N VAL A 125 -2.65 10.77 2.92
CA VAL A 125 -2.45 10.00 4.16
C VAL A 125 -2.37 10.97 5.35
N PRO A 126 -3.30 10.89 6.31
CA PRO A 126 -3.32 11.81 7.44
C PRO A 126 -2.17 11.54 8.42
N ARG A 127 -1.78 12.58 9.17
CA ARG A 127 -0.62 12.58 10.08
C ARG A 127 -0.68 11.46 11.11
N ASP A 128 -1.83 11.28 11.75
CA ASP A 128 -2.06 10.25 12.77
C ASP A 128 -1.84 8.83 12.22
N ARG A 129 -2.28 8.58 10.98
CA ARG A 129 -2.07 7.31 10.28
C ARG A 129 -0.61 7.08 9.95
N LEU A 130 0.12 8.09 9.47
CA LEU A 130 1.56 7.96 9.19
C LEU A 130 2.37 7.67 10.47
N LEU A 131 2.02 8.30 11.59
CA LEU A 131 2.66 8.03 12.87
C LEU A 131 2.40 6.61 13.36
N ARG A 132 1.17 6.11 13.25
CA ARG A 132 0.84 4.71 13.58
C ARG A 132 1.58 3.73 12.65
N ASP A 133 1.52 3.94 11.34
CA ASP A 133 2.02 2.99 10.34
C ASP A 133 3.56 2.91 10.34
N VAL A 134 4.26 4.04 10.49
CA VAL A 134 5.74 4.10 10.37
C VAL A 134 6.45 4.00 11.71
N TRP A 135 5.93 4.63 12.77
CA TRP A 135 6.56 4.57 14.09
C TRP A 135 6.01 3.44 14.96
N ARG A 136 4.91 2.77 14.54
CA ARG A 136 4.20 1.73 15.34
C ARG A 136 3.83 2.22 16.74
N LEU A 137 3.62 3.52 16.89
CA LEU A 137 3.24 4.10 18.17
C LEU A 137 1.72 4.00 18.34
N ALA A 138 1.30 3.48 19.50
CA ALA A 138 -0.10 3.52 19.91
C ALA A 138 -0.55 4.94 20.29
N HIS A 139 0.40 5.86 20.54
CA HIS A 139 0.16 7.25 20.94
C HIS A 139 0.97 8.24 20.09
N VAL A 140 0.36 9.36 19.71
CA VAL A 140 0.99 10.42 18.91
C VAL A 140 2.01 11.14 19.81
N PRO A 141 3.32 11.11 19.51
CA PRO A 141 4.28 11.88 20.28
C PRO A 141 4.05 13.39 20.03
N GLU A 142 4.18 14.21 21.08
CA GLU A 142 4.08 15.68 21.02
C GLU A 142 5.22 16.34 20.20
N THR A 143 6.18 15.54 19.73
CA THR A 143 7.32 16.02 18.97
C THR A 143 7.05 16.04 17.47
N ASN A 144 7.62 17.04 16.79
CA ASN A 144 7.58 17.23 15.32
C ASN A 144 8.40 16.18 14.54
N SER A 145 8.40 14.93 15.00
CA SER A 145 9.22 13.85 14.41
C SER A 145 8.84 13.60 12.95
N LEU A 146 7.55 13.60 12.63
CA LEU A 146 7.07 13.39 11.26
C LEU A 146 7.55 14.51 10.33
N GLU A 147 7.33 15.77 10.73
CA GLU A 147 7.67 16.96 9.95
C GLU A 147 9.18 17.04 9.68
N VAL A 148 10.02 16.73 10.68
CA VAL A 148 11.48 16.67 10.52
C VAL A 148 11.89 15.60 9.50
N HIS A 149 11.29 14.40 9.59
CA HIS A 149 11.59 13.32 8.65
C HIS A 149 11.09 13.62 7.23
N VAL A 150 9.93 14.28 7.08
CA VAL A 150 9.45 14.75 5.76
C VAL A 150 10.37 15.83 5.19
N SER A 151 10.82 16.78 6.01
CA SER A 151 11.76 17.83 5.58
C SER A 151 13.08 17.23 5.06
N ARG A 152 13.67 16.28 5.79
CA ARG A 152 14.89 15.56 5.37
C ARG A 152 14.68 14.75 4.09
N LEU A 153 13.55 14.03 4.00
CA LEU A 153 13.17 13.30 2.80
C LEU A 153 13.05 14.23 1.58
N ARG A 154 12.37 15.37 1.72
CA ARG A 154 12.24 16.39 0.67
C ARG A 154 13.60 16.96 0.26
N ALA A 155 14.50 17.21 1.21
CA ALA A 155 15.85 17.68 0.91
C ALA A 155 16.62 16.66 0.04
N LYS A 156 16.55 15.37 0.37
CA LYS A 156 17.16 14.29 -0.44
C LYS A 156 16.55 14.20 -1.83
N LEU A 157 15.22 14.28 -1.93
CA LEU A 157 14.50 14.31 -3.20
C LEU A 157 14.83 15.57 -4.02
N ALA A 158 15.05 16.72 -3.38
CA ALA A 158 15.40 17.98 -4.05
C ALA A 158 16.71 17.89 -4.80
N VAL A 159 17.71 17.18 -4.25
CA VAL A 159 18.99 16.96 -4.94
C VAL A 159 18.83 16.11 -6.21
N ALA A 160 17.75 15.33 -6.30
CA ALA A 160 17.35 14.60 -7.51
C ALA A 160 16.27 15.32 -8.34
N HIS A 161 16.04 16.63 -8.10
CA HIS A 161 15.01 17.44 -8.74
C HIS A 161 13.57 16.89 -8.61
N ALA A 162 13.32 16.12 -7.54
CA ALA A 162 12.07 15.40 -7.33
C ALA A 162 11.38 15.74 -5.99
N ALA A 163 11.70 16.90 -5.40
CA ALA A 163 11.05 17.37 -4.16
C ALA A 163 9.52 17.49 -4.27
N TRP A 164 9.02 17.72 -5.49
CA TRP A 164 7.59 17.80 -5.80
C TRP A 164 6.84 16.48 -5.59
N LEU A 165 7.55 15.33 -5.52
CA LEU A 165 6.90 14.04 -5.30
C LEU A 165 6.18 13.99 -3.95
N VAL A 166 6.71 14.63 -2.90
CA VAL A 166 6.09 14.57 -1.55
C VAL A 166 5.42 15.89 -1.23
N GLU A 167 4.10 15.91 -1.24
CA GLU A 167 3.30 17.12 -1.05
C GLU A 167 2.61 17.14 0.32
N THR A 168 2.38 18.33 0.86
CA THR A 168 1.55 18.53 2.04
C THR A 168 0.14 18.79 1.56
N ASP A 169 -0.82 17.99 2.03
CA ASP A 169 -2.22 18.19 1.65
C ASP A 169 -2.83 19.37 2.44
N PRO A 170 -3.64 20.24 1.81
CA PRO A 170 -4.27 21.37 2.51
C PRO A 170 -5.16 20.95 3.69
N ARG A 171 -5.71 19.73 3.67
CA ARG A 171 -6.50 19.16 4.76
C ARG A 171 -5.64 18.52 5.85
N GLY A 172 -4.33 18.70 5.78
CA GLY A 172 -3.34 18.09 6.67
C GLY A 172 -2.88 16.70 6.21
N GLY A 173 -1.68 16.31 6.64
CA GLY A 173 -1.05 15.07 6.20
C GLY A 173 -0.25 15.24 4.90
N TYR A 174 0.07 14.13 4.26
CA TYR A 174 0.99 14.09 3.12
C TYR A 174 0.48 13.14 2.03
N ARG A 175 0.92 13.37 0.80
CA ARG A 175 0.66 12.50 -0.36
C ARG A 175 1.89 12.39 -1.24
N LEU A 176 1.96 11.32 -2.01
CA LEU A 176 2.98 11.12 -3.03
C LEU A 176 2.40 11.43 -4.42
N ALA A 177 2.82 12.52 -5.06
CA ALA A 177 2.44 12.84 -6.42
C ALA A 177 3.08 11.85 -7.42
N ALA A 178 2.31 11.40 -8.41
CA ALA A 178 2.79 10.51 -9.47
C ALA A 178 3.31 11.29 -10.69
N GLU A 179 2.75 12.46 -10.94
CA GLU A 179 3.09 13.35 -12.04
C GLU A 179 3.39 14.74 -11.50
N ARG A 180 4.37 15.42 -12.11
CA ARG A 180 4.63 16.80 -11.76
C ARG A 180 3.45 17.59 -12.32
N ALA A 181 2.63 18.16 -11.44
CA ALA A 181 1.68 19.15 -11.88
C ALA A 181 2.47 20.22 -12.65
N GLU A 182 2.31 20.25 -13.97
CA GLU A 182 2.79 21.38 -14.76
C GLU A 182 2.18 22.60 -14.09
N ALA A 183 3.02 23.53 -13.66
CA ALA A 183 2.58 24.81 -13.16
C ALA A 183 1.93 25.52 -14.35
N ASN A 184 0.66 25.21 -14.61
CA ASN A 184 -0.18 25.94 -15.54
C ASN A 184 -0.56 27.24 -14.84
N TRP A 185 0.45 28.09 -14.66
CA TRP A 185 0.26 29.50 -14.48
C TRP A 185 -0.32 30.00 -15.80
N THR A 186 -1.64 29.99 -15.91
CA THR A 186 -2.30 30.84 -16.89
C THR A 186 -1.89 32.26 -16.53
N ALA A 187 -0.87 32.77 -17.24
CA ALA A 187 -0.57 34.19 -17.29
C ALA A 187 -1.91 34.90 -17.47
N GLY A 188 -2.22 35.80 -16.53
CA GLY A 188 -3.56 36.32 -16.31
C GLY A 188 -4.31 36.57 -17.61
N ALA A 189 -5.47 35.92 -17.76
CA ALA A 189 -6.42 36.31 -18.78
C ALA A 189 -6.65 37.82 -18.62
N PRO A 190 -6.47 38.64 -19.67
CA PRO A 190 -6.77 40.06 -19.57
C PRO A 190 -8.23 40.19 -19.13
N LEU A 191 -8.46 41.01 -18.09
CA LEU A 191 -9.81 41.36 -17.64
C LEU A 191 -10.61 41.82 -18.87
N PRO A 192 -11.86 41.36 -19.05
CA PRO A 192 -12.66 41.83 -20.17
C PRO A 192 -12.82 43.34 -20.05
N THR A 193 -12.33 44.07 -21.07
CA THR A 193 -12.59 45.49 -21.22
C THR A 193 -14.09 45.66 -21.34
N VAL A 194 -14.71 46.18 -20.28
CA VAL A 194 -16.12 46.58 -20.32
C VAL A 194 -16.18 47.76 -21.29
N ALA A 195 -16.74 47.53 -22.48
CA ALA A 195 -17.06 48.62 -23.40
C ALA A 195 -18.11 49.50 -22.72
N ALA A 196 -17.74 50.73 -22.40
CA ALA A 196 -18.68 51.78 -22.02
C ALA A 196 -19.52 52.15 -23.25
N CYS A 197 -20.83 52.25 -23.04
CA CYS A 197 -21.84 52.74 -23.99
C CYS A 197 -21.56 54.18 -24.44
#